data_AF-A0A1B6JFA8-F1
#
_entry.id   AF-A0A1B6JFA8-F1
#
_cell.length_a   1.000
_cell.length_b   1.000
_cell.length_c   1.000
_cell.angle_alpha   90.00
_cell.angle_beta   90.00
_cell.angle_gamma   90.00
#
_symmetry.space_group_name_H-M   'P 1'
#
loop_
_entity.id
_entity.type
_entity.pdbx_description
1 polymer ?
#
loop_
_entity_poly.entity_id
_entity_poly.type
_entity_poly.pdbx_seq_one_letter_code
_entity_poly.pdbx_strand_id
1 'polypeptide(L)'
;HFVPNNHAINVLQSHLDSENFMLTKVVNRTDFNAFMETTFIASLYTFRWYNLIEMPILTFKDKMYARKDWSSDFISRLIGIPRIRQLRVKPECEVNELMKPMVPYCTLPWSILNSDNDDYGIRWRQATFQDLQRYFTYWRYTSDSNSSVFSLPGKTGNVYSASGYIADLGTNRENTERILQDLNTWNWLDPHTRVAFVEFTLYNVNNHLFTQITLIVEHLPNGVFLYVQNADSVHIRE
;
A
#
# COMPACT_ATOMS: atom_id res chain seq x y z
N HIS A 1 -6.32 22.57 -8.01
CA HIS A 1 -5.40 21.64 -7.34
C HIS A 1 -4.47 20.86 -8.29
N PHE A 2 -4.54 21.02 -9.63
CA PHE A 2 -3.73 20.23 -10.58
C PHE A 2 -2.22 20.18 -10.29
N VAL A 3 -1.58 21.34 -10.07
CA VAL A 3 -0.12 21.40 -9.83
C VAL A 3 0.27 20.70 -8.52
N PRO A 4 -0.34 21.00 -7.36
CA PRO A 4 -0.09 20.26 -6.12
C PRO A 4 -0.31 18.74 -6.24
N ASN A 5 -1.38 18.30 -6.90
CA ASN A 5 -1.69 16.87 -7.04
C ASN A 5 -0.61 16.16 -7.86
N ASN A 6 -0.20 16.75 -8.98
CA ASN A 6 0.88 16.19 -9.80
C ASN A 6 2.22 16.19 -9.07
N HIS A 7 2.52 17.25 -8.31
CA HIS A 7 3.73 17.29 -7.47
C HIS A 7 3.73 16.13 -6.46
N ALA A 8 2.62 15.93 -5.75
CA ALA A 8 2.47 14.87 -4.76
C ALA A 8 2.65 13.46 -5.36
N ILE A 9 2.16 13.23 -6.58
CA ILE A 9 2.40 11.98 -7.33
C ILE A 9 3.87 11.85 -7.74
N ASN A 10 4.50 12.94 -8.20
CA ASN A 10 5.89 12.95 -8.64
C ASN A 10 6.87 12.70 -7.49
N VAL A 11 6.52 13.02 -6.24
CA VAL A 11 7.34 12.67 -5.07
C VAL A 11 7.64 11.17 -5.06
N LEU A 12 6.62 10.35 -5.35
CA LEU A 12 6.72 8.89 -5.44
C LEU A 12 7.43 8.37 -6.70
N GLN A 13 7.83 9.25 -7.60
CA GLN A 13 8.55 8.92 -8.82
C GLN A 13 10.01 9.36 -8.77
N SER A 14 10.41 10.14 -7.75
CA SER A 14 11.69 10.85 -7.73
C SER A 14 12.91 9.92 -7.69
N HIS A 15 13.86 10.20 -8.59
CA HIS A 15 14.95 9.33 -9.03
C HIS A 15 16.26 9.50 -8.26
N LEU A 16 16.20 9.68 -6.93
CA LEU A 16 17.42 10.00 -6.20
C LEU A 16 18.41 8.83 -6.11
N ASP A 17 17.92 7.58 -6.19
CA ASP A 17 18.77 6.38 -6.13
C ASP A 17 18.58 5.47 -7.35
N SER A 18 19.67 4.87 -7.84
CA SER A 18 19.68 3.92 -8.96
C SER A 18 18.94 2.61 -8.68
N GLU A 19 18.63 2.34 -7.41
CA GLU A 19 17.88 1.16 -6.95
C GLU A 19 16.35 1.41 -6.87
N ASN A 20 15.89 2.62 -7.17
CA ASN A 20 14.47 2.95 -7.10
C ASN A 20 13.67 2.24 -8.20
N PHE A 21 12.70 1.42 -7.78
CA PHE A 21 11.74 0.79 -8.68
C PHE A 21 10.54 1.72 -8.91
N MET A 22 10.12 1.94 -10.16
CA MET A 22 8.96 2.82 -10.44
C MET A 22 7.66 2.04 -10.42
N LEU A 23 6.58 2.63 -9.88
CA LEU A 23 5.25 1.99 -9.92
C LEU A 23 4.82 1.66 -11.36
N THR A 24 5.22 2.50 -12.33
CA THR A 24 4.91 2.31 -13.76
C THR A 24 5.55 1.07 -14.38
N LYS A 25 6.58 0.52 -13.74
CA LYS A 25 7.31 -0.68 -14.19
C LYS A 25 6.83 -1.96 -13.48
N VAL A 26 5.87 -1.87 -12.56
CA VAL A 26 5.38 -3.04 -11.82
C VAL A 26 4.63 -3.96 -12.76
N VAL A 27 5.19 -5.15 -13.02
CA VAL A 27 4.55 -6.19 -13.85
C VAL A 27 4.23 -7.46 -13.07
N ASN A 28 4.70 -7.57 -11.82
CA ASN A 28 4.46 -8.72 -10.95
C ASN A 28 4.44 -8.30 -9.46
N ARG A 29 4.19 -9.26 -8.57
CA ARG A 29 4.14 -9.03 -7.10
C ARG A 29 5.50 -8.66 -6.51
N THR A 30 6.58 -9.29 -6.98
CA THR A 30 7.94 -9.01 -6.51
C THR A 30 8.36 -7.58 -6.83
N ASP A 31 7.98 -7.06 -8.00
CA ASP A 31 8.21 -5.69 -8.42
C ASP A 31 7.43 -4.70 -7.55
N PHE A 32 6.18 -5.03 -7.20
CA PHE A 32 5.38 -4.21 -6.30
C PHE A 32 5.98 -4.16 -4.90
N ASN A 33 6.43 -5.30 -4.37
CA ASN A 33 7.13 -5.34 -3.09
C ASN A 33 8.45 -4.54 -3.15
N ALA A 34 9.21 -4.66 -4.24
CA ALA A 34 10.42 -3.87 -4.45
C ALA A 34 10.12 -2.36 -4.50
N PHE A 35 9.04 -1.93 -5.16
CA PHE A 35 8.57 -0.54 -5.14
C PHE A 35 8.28 -0.06 -3.71
N MET A 36 7.60 -0.89 -2.90
CA MET A 36 7.27 -0.54 -1.52
C MET A 36 8.50 -0.49 -0.62
N GLU A 37 9.44 -1.41 -0.79
CA GLU A 37 10.66 -1.51 0.02
C GLU A 37 11.71 -0.44 -0.34
N THR A 38 11.72 0.03 -1.59
CA THR A 38 12.70 1.01 -2.09
C THR A 38 12.09 2.41 -2.20
N THR A 39 11.44 2.70 -3.33
CA THR A 39 10.95 4.03 -3.71
C THR A 39 9.96 4.59 -2.72
N PHE A 40 8.98 3.80 -2.27
CA PHE A 40 7.96 4.28 -1.33
C PHE A 40 8.57 4.68 0.02
N ILE A 41 9.43 3.82 0.60
CA ILE A 41 10.12 4.13 1.85
C ILE A 41 11.05 5.34 1.71
N ALA A 42 11.84 5.38 0.64
CA ALA A 42 12.72 6.51 0.36
C ALA A 42 11.93 7.83 0.23
N SER A 43 10.79 7.79 -0.46
CA SER A 43 9.98 8.97 -0.74
C SER A 43 9.33 9.57 0.51
N LEU A 44 8.92 8.74 1.47
CA LEU A 44 8.14 9.17 2.64
C LEU A 44 8.94 9.23 3.94
N TYR A 45 9.99 8.42 4.09
CA TYR A 45 10.71 8.25 5.35
C TYR A 45 12.21 8.58 5.25
N THR A 46 12.71 8.96 4.08
CA THR A 46 14.11 9.36 3.91
C THR A 46 14.19 10.83 3.53
N PHE A 47 15.10 11.54 4.19
CA PHE A 47 15.31 12.97 4.01
C PHE A 47 16.80 13.22 3.75
N ARG A 48 17.14 13.51 2.48
CA ARG A 48 18.50 13.80 2.01
C ARG A 48 18.54 15.18 1.41
N TRP A 49 19.55 15.98 1.71
CA TRP A 49 19.78 17.26 1.00
C TRP A 49 20.21 17.04 -0.46
N TYR A 50 20.28 18.14 -1.23
CA TYR A 50 20.76 18.14 -2.62
C TYR A 50 22.18 17.57 -2.80
N ASN A 51 22.98 17.52 -1.73
CA ASN A 51 24.32 16.93 -1.72
C ASN A 51 24.33 15.46 -1.24
N LEU A 52 23.17 14.80 -1.24
CA LEU A 52 22.95 13.40 -0.83
C LEU A 52 23.27 13.09 0.63
N ILE A 53 23.54 14.12 1.45
CA ILE A 53 23.73 13.93 2.88
C ILE A 53 22.36 13.67 3.51
N GLU A 54 22.20 12.47 4.06
CA GLU A 54 21.07 12.14 4.91
C GLU A 54 21.10 13.04 6.14
N MET A 55 20.00 13.75 6.33
CA MET A 55 19.85 14.58 7.52
C MET A 55 19.65 13.68 8.72
N PRO A 56 20.46 13.83 9.78
CA PRO A 56 20.29 13.04 10.97
C PRO A 56 18.88 13.32 11.52
N ILE A 57 18.15 12.24 11.78
CA ILE A 57 16.95 12.29 12.62
C ILE A 57 17.43 12.87 13.94
N LEU A 58 17.09 14.12 14.24
CA LEU A 58 17.51 14.76 15.49
C LEU A 58 16.93 13.96 16.67
N THR A 59 17.79 13.18 17.34
CA THR A 59 17.42 12.35 18.48
C THR A 59 17.55 13.13 19.79
N PHE A 60 16.41 13.28 20.49
CA PHE A 60 16.09 13.52 21.92
C PHE A 60 17.06 14.19 22.93
N LYS A 61 18.34 14.43 22.65
CA LYS A 61 19.18 15.27 23.54
C LYS A 61 18.86 16.77 23.40
N ASP A 62 18.26 17.15 22.29
CA ASP A 62 17.81 18.52 22.05
C ASP A 62 16.29 18.58 22.14
N LYS A 63 15.82 19.34 23.13
CA LYS A 63 14.38 19.57 23.39
C LYS A 63 13.75 20.26 22.16
N MET A 64 12.58 19.76 21.76
CA MET A 64 11.66 20.35 20.78
C MET A 64 12.03 20.05 19.30
N TYR A 65 11.16 19.30 18.62
CA TYR A 65 11.16 18.96 17.17
C TYR A 65 11.95 17.71 16.69
N ALA A 66 11.49 16.51 17.08
CA ALA A 66 11.75 15.31 16.28
C ALA A 66 10.92 15.38 14.98
N ARG A 67 11.50 15.75 13.83
CA ARG A 67 10.75 15.79 12.56
C ARG A 67 11.05 14.56 11.70
N LYS A 68 10.40 13.44 12.00
CA LYS A 68 10.42 12.19 11.20
C LYS A 68 9.41 12.17 10.05
N ASP A 69 8.65 13.25 9.87
CA ASP A 69 7.44 13.23 9.03
C ASP A 69 7.61 13.97 7.69
N TRP A 70 8.80 14.45 7.32
CA TRP A 70 8.97 15.11 6.01
C TRP A 70 9.16 14.08 4.92
N SER A 71 8.40 14.23 3.83
CA SER A 71 8.71 13.53 2.59
C SER A 71 9.98 14.09 1.95
N SER A 72 10.51 13.32 1.00
CA SER A 72 11.69 13.64 0.18
C SER A 72 11.61 14.97 -0.59
N ASP A 73 10.42 15.58 -0.70
CA ASP A 73 10.19 16.85 -1.40
C ASP A 73 10.43 18.12 -0.57
N PHE A 74 10.81 17.99 0.71
CA PHE A 74 11.13 19.09 1.64
C PHE A 74 9.99 20.06 1.97
N ILE A 75 8.80 19.87 1.40
CA ILE A 75 7.67 20.80 1.55
C ILE A 75 6.43 20.12 2.12
N SER A 76 6.34 18.80 1.97
CA SER A 76 5.18 18.03 2.41
C SER A 76 5.52 17.18 3.63
N ARG A 77 4.54 17.04 4.52
CA ARG A 77 4.63 16.22 5.72
C ARG A 77 3.64 15.07 5.65
N LEU A 78 4.09 13.87 5.96
CA LEU A 78 3.23 12.71 6.15
C LEU A 78 2.38 12.91 7.41
N ILE A 79 1.07 12.70 7.28
CA ILE A 79 0.12 12.82 8.38
C ILE A 79 -0.46 11.45 8.67
N GLY A 80 -0.35 11.02 9.93
CA GLY A 80 -0.73 9.69 10.36
C GLY A 80 0.29 8.65 9.91
N ILE A 81 -0.21 7.50 9.45
CA ILE A 81 0.59 6.40 8.92
C ILE A 81 0.02 5.96 7.58
N PRO A 82 0.86 5.54 6.62
CA PRO A 82 0.37 4.93 5.40
C PRO A 82 -0.27 3.58 5.69
N ARG A 83 -1.26 3.23 4.87
CA ARG A 83 -2.01 2.00 4.97
C ARG A 83 -1.89 1.23 3.66
N ILE A 84 -1.67 -0.08 3.77
CA ILE A 84 -1.85 -1.00 2.65
C ILE A 84 -3.14 -1.77 2.89
N ARG A 85 -4.03 -1.81 1.90
CA ARG A 85 -5.28 -2.58 1.94
C ARG A 85 -5.35 -3.48 0.73
N GLN A 86 -5.85 -4.70 0.86
CA GLN A 86 -6.03 -5.58 -0.29
C GLN A 86 -7.40 -6.26 -0.31
N LEU A 87 -7.82 -6.62 -1.51
CA LEU A 87 -8.97 -7.50 -1.75
C LEU A 87 -8.52 -8.77 -2.46
N ARG A 88 -9.14 -9.88 -2.07
CA ARG A 88 -8.85 -11.23 -2.54
C ARG A 88 -10.12 -11.91 -3.02
N VAL A 89 -9.97 -12.97 -3.81
CA VAL A 89 -11.06 -13.84 -4.22
C VAL A 89 -10.87 -15.24 -3.65
N LYS A 90 -11.98 -15.92 -3.38
CA LYS A 90 -11.92 -17.30 -2.89
C LYS A 90 -11.37 -18.24 -3.96
N PRO A 91 -10.59 -19.27 -3.59
CA PRO A 91 -10.06 -20.28 -4.50
C PRO A 91 -11.14 -21.32 -4.90
N GLU A 92 -12.30 -20.86 -5.36
CA GLU A 92 -13.49 -21.69 -5.60
C GLU A 92 -13.63 -22.20 -7.04
N CYS A 93 -12.59 -22.09 -7.87
CA CYS A 93 -12.66 -22.59 -9.24
C CYS A 93 -11.95 -23.94 -9.43
N GLU A 94 -12.68 -24.85 -10.08
CA GLU A 94 -12.18 -26.18 -10.42
C GLU A 94 -11.24 -26.11 -11.62
N VAL A 95 -10.02 -26.62 -11.44
CA VAL A 95 -9.08 -26.83 -12.55
C VAL A 95 -9.32 -28.21 -13.14
N ASN A 96 -9.42 -28.28 -14.47
CA ASN A 96 -9.51 -29.54 -15.20
C ASN A 96 -8.35 -30.49 -14.79
N GLU A 97 -8.66 -31.75 -14.51
CA GLU A 97 -7.68 -32.77 -14.08
C GLU A 97 -6.46 -32.86 -15.01
N LEU A 98 -6.67 -32.68 -16.32
CA LEU A 98 -5.59 -32.70 -17.31
C LEU A 98 -4.65 -31.50 -17.20
N MET A 99 -5.13 -30.38 -16.65
CA MET A 99 -4.37 -29.15 -16.49
C MET A 99 -3.65 -29.05 -15.13
N LYS A 100 -4.11 -29.77 -14.10
CA LYS A 100 -3.52 -29.72 -12.75
C LYS A 100 -1.99 -29.93 -12.71
N PRO A 101 -1.37 -30.80 -13.54
CA PRO A 101 0.09 -30.94 -13.56
C PRO A 101 0.83 -29.68 -14.02
N MET A 102 0.19 -28.82 -14.82
CA MET A 102 0.79 -27.58 -15.35
C MET A 102 0.35 -26.35 -14.56
N VAL A 103 -0.92 -26.28 -14.18
CA VAL A 103 -1.56 -25.14 -13.52
C VAL A 103 -2.36 -25.67 -12.33
N PRO A 104 -1.79 -25.70 -11.12
CA PRO A 104 -2.42 -26.38 -9.97
C PRO A 104 -3.48 -25.54 -9.27
N TYR A 105 -3.63 -24.26 -9.62
CA TYR A 105 -4.59 -23.33 -9.02
C TYR A 105 -5.30 -22.52 -10.09
N CYS A 106 -6.50 -22.04 -9.78
CA CYS A 106 -7.23 -21.14 -10.64
C CYS A 106 -7.57 -19.83 -9.92
N THR A 107 -7.65 -18.76 -10.69
CA THR A 107 -7.87 -17.40 -10.25
C THR A 107 -9.08 -16.82 -10.97
N LEU A 108 -10.12 -16.44 -10.25
CA LEU A 108 -11.30 -15.79 -10.82
C LEU A 108 -11.16 -14.26 -10.85
N PRO A 109 -11.79 -13.53 -11.79
CA PRO A 109 -11.96 -12.08 -11.70
C PRO A 109 -12.61 -11.68 -10.37
N TRP A 110 -12.27 -10.49 -9.87
CA TRP A 110 -12.91 -10.00 -8.65
C TRP A 110 -14.38 -9.65 -8.90
N SER A 111 -15.24 -10.07 -7.98
CA SER A 111 -16.64 -9.66 -7.88
C SER A 111 -17.06 -9.71 -6.41
N ILE A 112 -18.18 -9.07 -6.08
CA ILE A 112 -18.73 -9.11 -4.72
C ILE A 112 -19.11 -10.55 -4.32
N LEU A 113 -19.53 -11.38 -5.27
CA LEU A 113 -20.01 -12.75 -5.02
C LEU A 113 -18.90 -13.72 -4.64
N ASN A 114 -17.70 -13.55 -5.19
CA ASN A 114 -16.54 -14.42 -4.94
C ASN A 114 -15.45 -13.73 -4.10
N SER A 115 -15.77 -12.61 -3.45
CA SER A 115 -14.87 -11.90 -2.55
C SER A 115 -14.52 -12.77 -1.34
N ASP A 116 -13.24 -12.81 -0.98
CA ASP A 116 -12.75 -13.55 0.17
C ASP A 116 -12.86 -12.70 1.44
N ASN A 117 -13.86 -13.02 2.27
CA ASN A 117 -14.27 -12.23 3.44
C ASN A 117 -14.04 -12.97 4.77
N ASP A 118 -13.31 -14.09 4.75
CA ASP A 118 -13.07 -14.92 5.93
C ASP A 118 -11.86 -14.41 6.76
N ASP A 119 -11.80 -14.78 8.03
CA ASP A 119 -10.64 -14.47 8.86
C ASP A 119 -9.55 -15.54 8.72
N TYR A 120 -8.31 -15.09 8.54
CA TYR A 120 -7.16 -15.97 8.33
C TYR A 120 -6.07 -15.81 9.38
N GLY A 121 -5.26 -16.86 9.51
CA GLY A 121 -3.96 -16.81 10.13
C GLY A 121 -2.85 -16.54 9.11
N ILE A 122 -1.61 -16.55 9.59
CA ILE A 122 -0.41 -16.33 8.79
C ILE A 122 -0.38 -17.28 7.57
N ARG A 123 -0.07 -16.74 6.39
CA ARG A 123 -0.09 -17.43 5.07
C ARG A 123 -1.48 -17.88 4.62
N TRP A 124 -2.52 -17.11 4.92
CA TRP A 124 -3.88 -17.40 4.47
C TRP A 124 -4.40 -18.78 4.92
N ARG A 125 -3.87 -19.29 6.04
CA ARG A 125 -4.36 -20.52 6.65
C ARG A 125 -5.64 -20.23 7.42
N GLN A 126 -6.48 -21.23 7.60
CA GLN A 126 -7.66 -21.10 8.47
C GLN A 126 -7.27 -20.55 9.84
N ALA A 127 -7.97 -19.50 10.29
CA ALA A 127 -7.68 -18.86 11.55
C ALA A 127 -7.88 -19.82 12.73
N THR A 128 -6.91 -19.87 13.64
CA THR A 128 -7.09 -20.53 14.94
C THR A 128 -7.67 -19.54 15.94
N PHE A 129 -8.14 -20.06 17.08
CA PHE A 129 -8.60 -19.23 18.19
C PHE A 129 -7.55 -18.18 18.63
N GLN A 130 -6.25 -18.53 18.62
CA GLN A 130 -5.19 -17.58 18.97
C GLN A 130 -5.02 -16.47 17.93
N ASP A 131 -5.18 -16.76 16.64
CA ASP A 131 -5.11 -15.74 15.59
C ASP A 131 -6.26 -14.73 15.74
N LEU A 132 -7.46 -15.22 16.08
CA LEU A 132 -8.63 -14.38 16.30
C LEU A 132 -8.51 -13.51 17.57
N GLN A 133 -7.71 -13.92 18.55
CA GLN A 133 -7.43 -13.11 19.74
C GLN A 133 -6.32 -12.08 19.54
N ARG A 134 -5.53 -12.19 18.45
CA ARG A 134 -4.44 -11.25 18.19
C ARG A 134 -5.01 -9.87 17.89
N TYR A 135 -4.63 -8.87 18.68
CA TYR A 135 -5.13 -7.50 18.54
C TYR A 135 -4.60 -6.83 17.26
N PHE A 136 -3.29 -6.97 17.00
CA PHE A 136 -2.64 -6.45 15.80
C PHE A 136 -2.35 -7.59 14.82
N THR A 137 -3.15 -7.68 13.77
CA THR A 137 -2.99 -8.64 12.67
C THR A 137 -3.48 -8.03 11.36
N TYR A 138 -2.76 -8.31 10.27
CA TYR A 138 -3.13 -7.93 8.91
C TYR A 138 -3.85 -9.06 8.15
N TRP A 139 -4.16 -10.17 8.83
CA TRP A 139 -4.85 -11.35 8.25
C TRP A 139 -6.35 -11.39 8.55
N ARG A 140 -6.87 -10.42 9.31
CA ARG A 140 -8.29 -10.31 9.66
C ARG A 140 -9.02 -9.49 8.61
N TYR A 141 -10.20 -9.95 8.19
CA TYR A 141 -11.02 -9.23 7.25
C TYR A 141 -11.70 -8.03 7.92
N THR A 142 -11.67 -6.89 7.25
CA THR A 142 -12.40 -5.68 7.67
C THR A 142 -13.57 -5.45 6.73
N SER A 143 -14.79 -5.42 7.28
CA SER A 143 -16.01 -5.12 6.52
C SER A 143 -16.08 -3.65 6.11
N ASP A 144 -16.89 -3.37 5.10
CA ASP A 144 -17.11 -2.01 4.57
C ASP A 144 -17.58 -1.04 5.66
N SER A 145 -18.49 -1.48 6.54
CA SER A 145 -19.02 -0.70 7.67
C SER A 145 -17.98 -0.26 8.70
N ASN A 146 -16.89 -1.02 8.81
CA ASN A 146 -15.82 -0.79 9.78
C ASN A 146 -14.61 -0.11 9.12
N SER A 147 -14.67 0.11 7.81
CA SER A 147 -13.64 0.79 7.06
C SER A 147 -13.84 2.30 7.10
N SER A 148 -12.74 3.04 7.17
CA SER A 148 -12.71 4.51 7.11
C SER A 148 -12.52 5.04 5.69
N VAL A 149 -12.66 4.18 4.68
CA VAL A 149 -12.35 4.47 3.27
C VAL A 149 -13.63 4.34 2.45
N PHE A 150 -13.64 4.89 1.25
CA PHE A 150 -14.74 4.76 0.29
C PHE A 150 -14.42 3.70 -0.77
N SER A 151 -15.46 3.24 -1.46
CA SER A 151 -15.28 2.36 -2.61
C SER A 151 -14.54 3.11 -3.73
N LEU A 152 -13.55 2.46 -4.34
CA LEU A 152 -12.65 3.08 -5.32
C LEU A 152 -12.72 2.35 -6.67
N PRO A 153 -12.81 3.08 -7.80
CA PRO A 153 -12.73 2.48 -9.12
C PRO A 153 -11.28 2.12 -9.46
N GLY A 154 -11.08 0.90 -9.94
CA GLY A 154 -9.83 0.46 -10.54
C GLY A 154 -9.70 0.86 -12.02
N LYS A 155 -8.56 0.53 -12.64
CA LYS A 155 -8.31 0.81 -14.07
C LYS A 155 -9.20 -0.03 -14.97
N THR A 156 -9.57 -1.22 -14.52
CA THR A 156 -10.52 -2.09 -15.24
C THR A 156 -11.95 -1.58 -15.24
N GLY A 157 -12.26 -0.53 -14.48
CA GLY A 157 -13.61 -0.02 -14.28
C GLY A 157 -14.38 -0.78 -13.19
N ASN A 158 -13.81 -1.83 -12.60
CA ASN A 158 -14.38 -2.47 -11.42
C ASN A 158 -14.35 -1.52 -10.23
N VAL A 159 -15.46 -1.44 -9.50
CA VAL A 159 -15.55 -0.66 -8.27
C VAL A 159 -15.31 -1.59 -7.10
N TYR A 160 -14.21 -1.36 -6.40
CA TYR A 160 -13.80 -2.14 -5.24
C TYR A 160 -14.39 -1.54 -3.97
N SER A 161 -14.96 -2.39 -3.11
CA SER A 161 -15.48 -1.98 -1.80
C SER A 161 -14.38 -1.41 -0.89
N ALA A 162 -14.76 -0.67 0.15
CA ALA A 162 -13.81 -0.19 1.15
C ALA A 162 -13.39 -1.27 2.16
N SER A 163 -13.95 -2.47 2.05
CA SER A 163 -13.53 -3.64 2.81
C SER A 163 -12.14 -4.14 2.43
N GLY A 164 -11.69 -5.18 3.13
CA GLY A 164 -10.49 -5.93 2.78
C GLY A 164 -9.59 -6.23 3.98
N TYR A 165 -8.39 -6.73 3.68
CA TYR A 165 -7.34 -6.98 4.66
C TYR A 165 -6.43 -5.77 4.71
N ILE A 166 -6.17 -5.26 5.92
CA ILE A 166 -5.51 -3.99 6.14
C ILE A 166 -4.20 -4.21 6.91
N ALA A 167 -3.11 -3.64 6.40
CA ALA A 167 -1.83 -3.53 7.07
C ALA A 167 -1.48 -2.04 7.21
N ASP A 168 -1.61 -1.52 8.43
CA ASP A 168 -1.13 -0.19 8.78
C ASP A 168 0.40 -0.23 8.94
N LEU A 169 1.10 0.67 8.25
CA LEU A 169 2.57 0.73 8.28
C LEU A 169 3.08 1.45 9.54
N GLY A 170 4.39 1.67 9.60
CA GLY A 170 5.03 2.32 10.73
C GLY A 170 4.98 3.85 10.67
N THR A 171 5.11 4.48 11.83
CA THR A 171 5.37 5.92 11.95
C THR A 171 6.79 6.32 11.57
N ASN A 172 7.71 5.35 11.49
CA ASN A 172 9.10 5.58 11.14
C ASN A 172 9.56 4.53 10.12
N ARG A 173 10.73 4.81 9.50
CA ARG A 173 11.35 3.97 8.48
C ARG A 173 11.50 2.53 8.93
N GLU A 174 12.17 2.30 10.06
CA GLU A 174 12.50 0.98 10.60
C GLU A 174 11.25 0.11 10.84
N ASN A 175 10.22 0.67 11.48
CA ASN A 175 8.97 -0.05 11.72
C ASN A 175 8.26 -0.39 10.41
N THR A 176 8.29 0.53 9.44
CA THR A 176 7.67 0.32 8.11
C THR A 176 8.41 -0.76 7.33
N GLU A 177 9.74 -0.70 7.29
CA GLU A 177 10.59 -1.72 6.67
C GLU A 177 10.31 -3.11 7.27
N ARG A 178 10.24 -3.21 8.61
CA ARG A 178 9.93 -4.48 9.29
C ARG A 178 8.55 -5.01 8.90
N ILE A 179 7.52 -4.15 8.86
CA ILE A 179 6.16 -4.57 8.48
C ILE A 179 6.15 -5.04 7.02
N LEU A 180 6.76 -4.29 6.10
CA LEU A 180 6.83 -4.68 4.69
C LEU A 180 7.56 -6.01 4.49
N GLN A 181 8.69 -6.20 5.18
CA GLN A 181 9.43 -7.46 5.18
C GLN A 181 8.59 -8.63 5.71
N ASP A 182 7.82 -8.41 6.78
CA ASP A 182 6.89 -9.43 7.31
C ASP A 182 5.81 -9.78 6.27
N LEU A 183 5.18 -8.78 5.65
CA LEU A 183 4.15 -9.00 4.62
C LEU A 183 4.70 -9.79 3.42
N ASN A 184 5.92 -9.46 2.99
CA ASN A 184 6.61 -10.13 1.90
C ASN A 184 6.98 -11.58 2.26
N THR A 185 7.63 -11.78 3.42
CA THR A 185 8.07 -13.08 3.93
C THR A 185 6.92 -14.07 4.08
N TRP A 186 5.75 -13.59 4.51
CA TRP A 186 4.58 -14.43 4.72
C TRP A 186 3.63 -14.51 3.52
N ASN A 187 4.03 -13.99 2.36
CA ASN A 187 3.22 -13.96 1.13
C ASN A 187 1.82 -13.38 1.36
N TRP A 188 1.76 -12.23 2.03
CA TRP A 188 0.49 -11.53 2.23
C TRP A 188 -0.14 -11.16 0.89
N LEU A 189 0.64 -10.80 -0.14
CA LEU A 189 0.15 -10.70 -1.52
C LEU A 189 0.36 -12.03 -2.28
N ASP A 190 -0.74 -12.71 -2.57
CA ASP A 190 -0.73 -14.05 -3.18
C ASP A 190 -1.42 -14.05 -4.57
N PRO A 191 -1.46 -15.18 -5.31
CA PRO A 191 -2.17 -15.23 -6.59
C PRO A 191 -3.68 -14.92 -6.51
N HIS A 192 -4.28 -15.02 -5.33
CA HIS A 192 -5.70 -14.71 -5.08
C HIS A 192 -5.96 -13.23 -4.81
N THR A 193 -4.91 -12.45 -4.52
CA THR A 193 -5.00 -10.98 -4.48
C THR A 193 -5.40 -10.42 -5.83
N ARG A 194 -6.42 -9.55 -5.82
CA ARG A 194 -6.95 -8.89 -7.02
C ARG A 194 -6.66 -7.42 -7.09
N VAL A 195 -6.57 -6.76 -5.94
CA VAL A 195 -6.18 -5.37 -5.89
C VAL A 195 -5.49 -5.08 -4.57
N ALA A 196 -4.44 -4.26 -4.63
CA ALA A 196 -3.79 -3.65 -3.49
C ALA A 196 -3.93 -2.14 -3.59
N PHE A 197 -4.27 -1.51 -2.47
CA PHE A 197 -4.36 -0.08 -2.28
C PHE A 197 -3.24 0.36 -1.34
N VAL A 198 -2.57 1.46 -1.68
CA VAL A 198 -1.64 2.15 -0.79
C VAL A 198 -2.18 3.56 -0.58
N GLU A 199 -2.54 3.86 0.66
CA GLU A 199 -3.34 5.03 1.03
C GLU A 199 -2.60 5.82 2.11
N PHE A 200 -2.36 7.11 1.86
CA PHE A 200 -1.71 8.00 2.83
C PHE A 200 -2.00 9.47 2.54
N THR A 201 -1.80 10.32 3.54
CA THR A 201 -2.09 11.75 3.42
C THR A 201 -0.83 12.58 3.61
N LEU A 202 -0.58 13.51 2.69
CA LEU A 202 0.47 14.51 2.79
C LEU A 202 -0.13 15.89 3.09
N TYR A 203 0.50 16.64 3.98
CA TYR A 203 0.20 18.03 4.25
C TYR A 203 1.31 18.93 3.73
N ASN A 204 0.99 19.76 2.74
CA ASN A 204 1.92 20.76 2.24
C ASN A 204 1.87 22.01 3.14
N VAL A 205 2.99 22.30 3.80
CA VAL A 205 3.06 23.38 4.81
C VAL A 205 2.98 24.76 4.16
N ASN A 206 3.52 24.93 2.95
CA ASN A 206 3.56 26.23 2.27
C ASN A 206 2.19 26.64 1.73
N ASN A 207 1.41 25.67 1.26
CA ASN A 207 0.11 25.91 0.62
C ASN A 207 -1.09 25.62 1.53
N HIS A 208 -0.86 25.21 2.78
CA HIS A 208 -1.90 24.80 3.74
C HIS A 208 -2.89 23.79 3.14
N LEU A 209 -2.34 22.76 2.50
CA LEU A 209 -3.09 21.85 1.64
C LEU A 209 -2.89 20.40 2.09
N PHE A 210 -3.98 19.71 2.41
CA PHE A 210 -3.95 18.25 2.55
C PHE A 210 -4.12 17.59 1.19
N THR A 211 -3.37 16.52 0.95
CA THR A 211 -3.42 15.73 -0.27
C THR A 211 -3.51 14.26 0.11
N GLN A 212 -4.66 13.65 -0.16
CA GLN A 212 -4.84 12.21 -0.04
C GLN A 212 -4.27 11.55 -1.29
N ILE A 213 -3.31 10.66 -1.12
CA ILE A 213 -2.73 9.85 -2.19
C ILE A 213 -3.27 8.43 -2.06
N THR A 214 -3.70 7.90 -3.20
CA THR A 214 -4.19 6.53 -3.33
C THR A 214 -3.53 5.90 -4.54
N LEU A 215 -2.70 4.90 -4.30
CA LEU A 215 -2.14 4.05 -5.34
C LEU A 215 -2.97 2.77 -5.40
N ILE A 216 -3.43 2.40 -6.60
CA ILE A 216 -4.21 1.19 -6.83
C ILE A 216 -3.39 0.30 -7.75
N VAL A 217 -3.17 -0.95 -7.36
CA VAL A 217 -2.50 -1.96 -8.17
C VAL A 217 -3.42 -3.16 -8.31
N GLU A 218 -4.02 -3.31 -9.49
CA GLU A 218 -4.88 -4.44 -9.85
C GLU A 218 -4.03 -5.59 -10.38
N HIS A 219 -4.26 -6.79 -9.87
CA HIS A 219 -3.72 -8.04 -10.35
C HIS A 219 -4.82 -8.84 -11.03
N LEU A 220 -4.79 -8.86 -12.36
CA LEU A 220 -5.80 -9.51 -13.17
C LEU A 220 -5.62 -11.03 -13.18
N PRO A 221 -6.70 -11.81 -13.39
CA PRO A 221 -6.64 -13.27 -13.43
C PRO A 221 -5.66 -13.84 -14.47
N ASN A 222 -5.40 -13.10 -15.55
CA ASN A 222 -4.44 -13.46 -16.59
C ASN A 222 -2.97 -13.15 -16.22
N GLY A 223 -2.72 -12.67 -14.99
CA GLY A 223 -1.38 -12.32 -14.49
C GLY A 223 -0.92 -10.90 -14.80
N VAL A 224 -1.72 -10.08 -15.51
CA VAL A 224 -1.37 -8.70 -15.82
C VAL A 224 -1.57 -7.81 -14.60
N PHE A 225 -0.60 -6.94 -14.35
CA PHE A 225 -0.67 -5.89 -13.34
C PHE A 225 -1.05 -4.55 -13.99
N LEU A 226 -2.06 -3.90 -13.44
CA LEU A 226 -2.46 -2.55 -13.81
C LEU A 226 -2.32 -1.63 -12.60
N TYR A 227 -1.94 -0.39 -12.84
CA TYR A 227 -1.79 0.60 -11.76
C TYR A 227 -2.58 1.88 -12.07
N VAL A 228 -3.02 2.55 -11.01
CA VAL A 228 -3.62 3.88 -11.01
C VAL A 228 -3.02 4.68 -9.85
N GLN A 229 -2.75 5.96 -10.08
CA GLN A 229 -2.28 6.90 -9.06
C GLN A 229 -3.26 8.05 -8.99
N ASN A 230 -3.89 8.23 -7.84
CA ASN A 230 -4.81 9.34 -7.58
C ASN A 230 -4.24 10.21 -6.46
N ALA A 231 -4.39 11.52 -6.63
CA ALA A 231 -4.08 12.51 -5.62
C ALA A 231 -5.21 13.52 -5.56
N ASP A 232 -5.85 13.62 -4.40
CA ASP A 232 -6.98 14.50 -4.16
C ASP A 232 -6.61 15.47 -3.04
N SER A 233 -6.56 16.76 -3.38
CA SER A 233 -6.16 17.80 -2.43
C SER A 233 -7.30 18.71 -2.02
N VAL A 234 -7.29 19.10 -0.75
CA VAL A 234 -8.27 19.98 -0.12
C VAL A 234 -7.57 21.06 0.68
N HIS A 235 -7.99 22.32 0.50
CA HIS A 235 -7.55 23.43 1.34
C HIS A 235 -8.30 23.41 2.66
N ILE A 236 -7.57 23.64 3.76
CA ILE A 236 -8.19 24.06 5.00
C ILE A 236 -8.47 25.55 4.85
N ARG A 237 -9.74 25.95 4.92
CA ARG A 237 -10.08 27.35 5.15
C ARG A 237 -10.10 27.56 6.67
N GLU A 238 -9.37 28.56 7.12
CA GLU A 238 -9.51 29.09 8.48
C GLU A 238 -10.89 29.75 8.67
#